data_AF-A0A955TS73-F1
#
_entry.id   AF-A0A955TS73-F1
#
_cell.length_a   1.000
_cell.length_b   1.000
_cell.length_c   1.000
_cell.angle_alpha   90.00
_cell.angle_beta   90.00
_cell.angle_gamma   90.00
#
_symmetry.space_group_name_H-M   'P 1'
#
loop_
_entity.id
_entity.type
_entity.pdbx_description
1 polymer ?
#
loop_
_entity_poly.entity_id
_entity_poly.type
_entity_poly.pdbx_seq_one_letter_code
_entity_poly.pdbx_strand_id
1 'polypeptide(L)'
;MKVPIIIVLVIFSVGCDSGAFPDQQFFYNSPEEQAKMIHTYTFSEQIDLMVLGMQQEPPQNNLVTEVAKNGEAIIPKLFEHLPKAKDHHELGVILFCLLEIDIRHHEWKADSQYLSLLKKELGKMSNKALQQEAKRMLLPSASLSSDF
;
A
#
# COMPACT_ATOMS: atom_id res chain seq x y z
N MET A 1 -29.78 -45.62 17.29
CA MET A 1 -28.46 -45.04 16.97
C MET A 1 -28.46 -43.60 17.48
N LYS A 2 -27.51 -43.24 18.35
CA LYS A 2 -27.39 -41.90 18.95
C LYS A 2 -26.14 -41.25 18.34
N VAL A 3 -26.31 -40.14 17.62
CA VAL A 3 -25.20 -39.34 17.08
C VAL A 3 -25.02 -38.15 18.02
N PRO A 4 -23.87 -37.98 18.70
CA PRO A 4 -23.61 -36.77 19.47
C PRO A 4 -23.19 -35.65 18.51
N ILE A 5 -23.97 -34.57 18.51
CA ILE A 5 -23.67 -33.32 17.81
C ILE A 5 -22.51 -32.66 18.57
N ILE A 6 -21.33 -32.69 17.96
CA ILE A 6 -20.15 -31.97 18.44
C ILE A 6 -20.37 -30.48 18.17
N ILE A 7 -20.57 -29.72 19.24
CA ILE A 7 -20.61 -28.27 19.23
C ILE A 7 -19.19 -27.78 18.94
N VAL A 8 -18.91 -27.43 17.68
CA VAL A 8 -17.68 -26.72 17.30
C VAL A 8 -17.89 -25.25 17.65
N LEU A 9 -17.42 -24.89 18.83
CA LEU A 9 -17.34 -23.51 19.33
C LEU A 9 -16.23 -22.79 18.55
N VAL A 10 -16.57 -22.26 17.38
CA VAL A 10 -15.71 -21.34 16.65
C VAL A 10 -15.75 -20.01 17.38
N ILE A 11 -14.82 -19.85 18.32
CA ILE A 11 -14.48 -18.55 18.89
C ILE A 11 -13.82 -17.76 17.76
N PHE A 12 -14.63 -17.06 16.96
CA PHE A 12 -14.16 -15.95 16.15
C PHE A 12 -13.74 -14.85 17.11
N SER A 13 -12.49 -14.92 17.55
CA SER A 13 -11.78 -13.77 18.10
C SER A 13 -11.70 -12.73 16.99
N VAL A 14 -12.75 -11.92 16.86
CA VAL A 14 -12.70 -10.63 16.17
C VAL A 14 -11.80 -9.76 17.04
N GLY A 15 -10.49 -9.98 16.89
CA GLY A 15 -9.48 -9.06 17.35
C GLY A 15 -9.71 -7.77 16.60
N CYS A 16 -10.38 -6.84 17.26
CA CYS A 16 -10.33 -5.43 16.90
C CYS A 16 -8.88 -5.02 17.18
N ASP A 17 -7.98 -5.23 16.20
CA ASP A 17 -6.64 -4.66 16.22
C ASP A 17 -6.80 -3.15 16.11
N SER A 18 -6.97 -2.52 17.27
CA SER A 18 -6.75 -1.10 17.46
C SER A 18 -5.33 -0.81 17.00
N GLY A 19 -5.22 -0.33 15.76
CA GLY A 19 -3.99 -0.16 15.00
C GLY A 19 -2.83 0.26 15.88
N ALA A 20 -1.93 -0.69 16.13
CA ALA A 20 -0.61 -0.39 16.64
C ALA A 20 0.03 0.54 15.61
N PHE A 21 0.10 1.82 15.98
CA PHE A 21 0.79 2.81 15.18
C PHE A 21 2.20 2.30 14.88
N PRO A 22 2.77 2.58 13.70
CA PRO A 22 4.07 2.05 13.33
C PRO A 22 5.09 2.38 14.41
N ASP A 23 5.81 1.35 14.84
CA ASP A 23 6.71 1.40 15.98
C ASP A 23 7.73 2.53 15.78
N GLN A 24 7.63 3.62 16.55
CA GLN A 24 8.61 4.71 16.47
C GLN A 24 10.03 4.20 16.74
N GLN A 25 10.17 3.05 17.42
CA GLN A 25 11.47 2.41 17.62
C GLN A 25 12.11 1.94 16.31
N PHE A 26 11.32 1.66 15.27
CA PHE A 26 11.83 1.35 13.94
C PHE A 26 12.82 2.43 13.47
N PHE A 27 12.47 3.71 13.63
CA PHE A 27 13.29 4.84 13.18
C PHE A 27 14.49 5.15 14.07
N TYR A 28 14.62 4.52 15.25
CA TYR A 28 15.83 4.61 16.07
C TYR A 28 16.94 3.66 15.61
N ASN A 29 16.61 2.67 14.76
CA ASN A 29 17.61 1.77 14.18
C ASN A 29 18.40 2.44 13.07
N SER A 30 19.57 1.90 12.75
CA SER A 30 20.35 2.36 11.59
C SER A 30 19.60 2.10 10.28
N PRO A 31 19.86 2.87 9.19
CA PRO A 31 19.21 2.64 7.90
C PRO A 31 19.37 1.21 7.36
N GLU A 32 20.50 0.55 7.66
CA GLU A 32 20.76 -0.85 7.28
C GLU A 32 19.90 -1.84 8.06
N GLU A 33 19.65 -1.58 9.34
CA GLU A 33 18.74 -2.37 10.17
C GLU A 33 17.29 -2.14 9.78
N GLN A 34 16.89 -0.88 9.53
CA GLN A 34 15.57 -0.53 9.01
C GLN A 34 15.27 -1.29 7.71
N ALA A 35 16.24 -1.34 6.79
CA ALA A 35 16.09 -2.05 5.52
C ALA A 35 15.88 -3.56 5.69
N LYS A 36 16.41 -4.17 6.76
CA LYS A 36 16.19 -5.59 7.08
C LYS A 36 14.86 -5.79 7.81
N MET A 37 14.57 -4.92 8.76
CA MET A 37 13.39 -5.01 9.62
C MET A 37 12.10 -4.73 8.88
N ILE A 38 12.09 -3.84 7.89
CA ILE A 38 10.84 -3.49 7.18
C ILE A 38 10.15 -4.73 6.59
N HIS A 39 10.90 -5.71 6.12
CA HIS A 39 10.38 -6.96 5.55
C HIS A 39 9.77 -7.92 6.59
N THR A 40 9.96 -7.68 7.88
CA THR A 40 9.32 -8.48 8.94
C THR A 40 7.90 -8.02 9.26
N TYR A 41 7.53 -6.82 8.84
CA TYR A 41 6.19 -6.26 9.02
C TYR A 41 5.23 -6.75 7.93
N THR A 42 3.93 -6.70 8.20
CA THR A 42 2.91 -6.92 7.17
C THR A 42 2.99 -5.83 6.09
N PHE A 43 2.47 -6.10 4.89
CA PHE A 43 2.48 -5.10 3.82
C PHE A 43 1.77 -3.79 4.18
N SER A 44 0.73 -3.82 5.02
CA SER A 44 0.07 -2.58 5.46
C SER A 44 1.02 -1.75 6.32
N GLU A 45 1.63 -2.38 7.32
CA GLU A 45 2.59 -1.72 8.22
C GLU A 45 3.84 -1.22 7.46
N GLN A 46 4.31 -1.96 6.46
CA GLN A 46 5.40 -1.52 5.59
C GLN A 46 5.06 -0.22 4.85
N ILE A 47 3.84 -0.11 4.31
CA ILE A 47 3.37 1.09 3.63
C ILE A 47 3.25 2.25 4.63
N ASP A 48 2.71 2.00 5.82
CA ASP A 48 2.57 3.02 6.87
C ASP A 48 3.95 3.53 7.35
N LEU A 49 4.91 2.62 7.58
CA LEU A 49 6.30 2.97 7.92
C LEU A 49 6.99 3.75 6.78
N MET A 50 6.79 3.36 5.53
CA MET A 50 7.33 4.06 4.37
C MET A 50 6.79 5.51 4.29
N VAL A 51 5.48 5.69 4.44
CA VAL A 51 4.84 7.02 4.43
C VAL A 51 5.35 7.88 5.58
N LEU A 52 5.43 7.34 6.80
CA LEU A 52 5.97 8.06 7.95
C LEU A 52 7.45 8.41 7.78
N GLY A 53 8.27 7.49 7.27
CA GLY A 53 9.70 7.71 7.05
C GLY A 53 9.98 8.82 6.04
N MET A 54 9.11 8.99 5.05
CA MET A 54 9.17 10.10 4.09
C MET A 54 8.72 11.45 4.65
N GLN A 55 8.10 11.47 5.82
CA GLN A 55 7.74 12.70 6.56
C GLN A 55 8.82 13.13 7.57
N GLN A 56 9.85 12.30 7.79
CA GLN A 56 10.96 12.62 8.70
C GLN A 56 11.92 13.65 8.11
N GLU A 57 12.71 14.30 8.98
CA GLU A 57 13.83 15.15 8.58
C GLU A 57 15.17 14.54 9.06
N PRO A 58 16.01 14.00 8.14
CA PRO A 58 15.83 13.92 6.69
C PRO A 58 14.86 12.78 6.25
N PRO A 59 14.24 12.90 5.05
CA PRO A 59 13.38 11.85 4.51
C PRO A 59 14.11 10.52 4.30
N GLN A 60 13.49 9.42 4.72
CA GLN A 60 14.04 8.06 4.59
C GLN A 60 13.72 7.42 3.23
N ASN A 61 14.29 7.99 2.16
CA ASN A 61 14.01 7.58 0.77
C ASN A 61 14.28 6.10 0.48
N ASN A 62 15.21 5.48 1.20
CA ASN A 62 15.56 4.06 1.07
C ASN A 62 14.37 3.13 1.36
N LEU A 63 13.44 3.54 2.22
CA LEU A 63 12.28 2.72 2.57
C LEU A 63 11.37 2.45 1.37
N VAL A 64 11.22 3.41 0.45
CA VAL A 64 10.43 3.20 -0.77
C VAL A 64 11.03 2.07 -1.61
N THR A 65 12.36 2.11 -1.81
CA THR A 65 13.07 1.06 -2.53
C THR A 65 12.97 -0.29 -1.82
N GLU A 66 13.07 -0.32 -0.49
CA GLU A 66 12.91 -1.57 0.26
C GLU A 66 11.49 -2.14 0.13
N VAL A 67 10.45 -1.33 0.31
CA VAL A 67 9.06 -1.77 0.16
C VAL A 67 8.76 -2.23 -1.26
N ALA A 68 9.31 -1.56 -2.28
CA ALA A 68 9.16 -1.93 -3.69
C ALA A 68 9.76 -3.31 -4.03
N LYS A 69 10.75 -3.80 -3.29
CA LYS A 69 11.34 -5.14 -3.50
C LYS A 69 10.35 -6.29 -3.29
N ASN A 70 9.23 -6.05 -2.59
CA ASN A 70 8.15 -7.04 -2.51
C ASN A 70 7.48 -7.29 -3.88
N GLY A 71 7.70 -6.41 -4.85
CA GLY A 71 7.27 -6.58 -6.24
C GLY A 71 5.76 -6.70 -6.37
N GLU A 72 5.32 -7.71 -7.12
CA GLU A 72 3.91 -7.93 -7.42
C GLU A 72 3.04 -8.09 -6.15
N ALA A 73 3.58 -8.74 -5.11
CA ALA A 73 2.80 -9.13 -3.93
C ALA A 73 2.22 -7.94 -3.14
N ILE A 74 2.87 -6.78 -3.16
CA ILE A 74 2.46 -5.59 -2.39
C ILE A 74 1.50 -4.66 -3.16
N ILE A 75 1.38 -4.82 -4.48
CA ILE A 75 0.60 -3.92 -5.35
C ILE A 75 -0.87 -3.81 -4.90
N PRO A 76 -1.60 -4.90 -4.60
CA PRO A 76 -2.98 -4.79 -4.14
C PRO A 76 -3.11 -3.94 -2.87
N LYS A 77 -2.13 -4.02 -1.96
CA LYS A 77 -2.12 -3.26 -0.71
C LYS A 77 -1.80 -1.78 -0.93
N LEU A 78 -0.93 -1.45 -1.86
CA LEU A 78 -0.69 -0.05 -2.27
C LEU A 78 -1.97 0.55 -2.90
N PHE A 79 -2.69 -0.20 -3.73
CA PHE A 79 -3.96 0.27 -4.27
C PHE A 79 -5.03 0.50 -3.20
N GLU A 80 -5.13 -0.38 -2.21
CA GLU A 80 -6.02 -0.20 -1.05
C GLU A 80 -5.67 1.04 -0.20
N HIS A 81 -4.43 1.54 -0.27
CA HIS A 81 -3.98 2.74 0.44
C HIS A 81 -4.23 4.04 -0.32
N LEU A 82 -4.34 4.03 -1.66
CA LEU A 82 -4.62 5.23 -2.46
C LEU A 82 -5.85 6.03 -1.96
N PRO A 83 -7.01 5.40 -1.64
CA PRO A 83 -8.18 6.11 -1.12
C PRO A 83 -7.99 6.75 0.25
N LYS A 84 -6.97 6.32 1.00
CA LYS A 84 -6.70 6.73 2.37
C LYS A 84 -5.66 7.85 2.45
N ALA A 85 -4.98 8.18 1.34
CA ALA A 85 -4.00 9.26 1.30
C ALA A 85 -4.63 10.60 1.70
N LYS A 86 -4.05 11.25 2.71
CA LYS A 86 -4.60 12.48 3.31
C LYS A 86 -4.25 13.73 2.52
N ASP A 87 -3.10 13.73 1.88
CA ASP A 87 -2.53 14.86 1.15
C ASP A 87 -1.69 14.44 -0.05
N HIS A 88 -1.15 15.42 -0.77
CA HIS A 88 -0.31 15.20 -1.94
C HIS A 88 1.02 14.51 -1.60
N HIS A 89 1.50 14.65 -0.37
CA HIS A 89 2.76 14.03 0.06
C HIS A 89 2.59 12.53 0.26
N GLU A 90 1.61 12.12 1.07
CA GLU A 90 1.27 10.71 1.26
C GLU A 90 0.94 10.03 -0.07
N LEU A 91 0.14 10.71 -0.92
CA LEU A 91 -0.15 10.22 -2.27
C LEU A 91 1.15 10.05 -3.08
N GLY A 92 2.02 11.07 -3.09
CA GLY A 92 3.28 11.05 -3.82
C GLY A 92 4.18 9.86 -3.44
N VAL A 93 4.25 9.52 -2.16
CA VAL A 93 5.03 8.37 -1.67
C VAL A 93 4.47 7.05 -2.19
N ILE A 94 3.15 6.84 -2.11
CA ILE A 94 2.48 5.63 -2.62
C ILE A 94 2.69 5.51 -4.14
N LEU A 95 2.51 6.61 -4.87
CA LEU A 95 2.72 6.65 -6.32
C LEU A 95 4.17 6.34 -6.69
N PHE A 96 5.13 6.88 -5.94
CA PHE A 96 6.55 6.61 -6.17
C PHE A 96 6.88 5.12 -5.96
N CYS A 97 6.35 4.50 -4.91
CA CYS A 97 6.52 3.07 -4.68
C CYS A 97 5.93 2.22 -5.82
N LEU A 98 4.71 2.55 -6.28
CA LEU A 98 4.10 1.87 -7.42
C LEU A 98 4.90 2.01 -8.72
N LEU A 99 5.52 3.16 -8.97
CA LEU A 99 6.40 3.39 -10.12
C LEU A 99 7.71 2.61 -9.99
N GLU A 100 8.30 2.57 -8.81
CA GLU A 100 9.53 1.79 -8.56
C GLU A 100 9.28 0.30 -8.81
N ILE A 101 8.12 -0.23 -8.39
CA ILE A 101 7.70 -1.61 -8.69
C ILE A 101 7.55 -1.80 -10.20
N ASP A 102 6.81 -0.92 -10.89
CA ASP A 102 6.56 -1.01 -12.34
C ASP A 102 7.85 -1.07 -13.16
N ILE A 103 8.83 -0.23 -12.80
CA ILE A 103 10.08 -0.07 -13.54
C ILE A 103 11.08 -1.20 -13.24
N ARG A 104 11.17 -1.66 -11.99
CA ARG A 104 12.29 -2.51 -11.54
C ARG A 104 11.91 -3.94 -11.17
N HIS A 105 10.66 -4.18 -10.81
CA HIS A 105 10.27 -5.45 -10.17
C HIS A 105 9.16 -6.18 -10.92
N HIS A 106 8.13 -5.48 -11.41
CA HIS A 106 6.99 -6.07 -12.10
C HIS A 106 6.19 -5.00 -12.88
N GLU A 107 6.11 -5.13 -14.21
CA GLU A 107 5.41 -4.21 -15.13
C GLU A 107 3.88 -4.32 -15.02
N TRP A 108 3.33 -3.97 -13.86
CA TRP A 108 1.91 -4.13 -13.57
C TRP A 108 1.01 -3.24 -14.43
N LYS A 109 1.53 -2.13 -14.96
CA LYS A 109 0.75 -1.24 -15.84
C LYS A 109 0.35 -1.90 -17.15
N ALA A 110 1.05 -2.95 -17.57
CA ALA A 110 0.68 -3.74 -18.75
C ALA A 110 -0.46 -4.75 -18.46
N ASP A 111 -0.75 -5.03 -17.18
CA ASP A 111 -1.77 -6.00 -16.79
C ASP A 111 -3.16 -5.37 -16.61
N SER A 112 -4.10 -5.83 -17.41
CA SER A 112 -5.51 -5.42 -17.35
C SER A 112 -6.19 -5.65 -15.99
N GLN A 113 -5.78 -6.68 -15.23
CA GLN A 113 -6.32 -6.97 -13.90
C GLN A 113 -5.90 -5.90 -12.90
N TYR A 114 -4.61 -5.52 -12.90
CA TYR A 114 -4.12 -4.44 -12.05
C TYR A 114 -4.73 -3.10 -12.45
N LEU A 115 -4.86 -2.80 -13.74
CA LEU A 115 -5.54 -1.59 -14.20
C LEU A 115 -7.01 -1.54 -13.76
N SER A 116 -7.73 -2.66 -13.82
CA SER A 116 -9.11 -2.74 -13.35
C SER A 116 -9.21 -2.53 -11.84
N LEU A 117 -8.33 -3.16 -11.07
CA LEU A 117 -8.26 -2.98 -9.62
C LEU A 117 -7.91 -1.54 -9.25
N LEU A 118 -6.93 -0.95 -9.91
CA LEU A 118 -6.54 0.45 -9.73
C LEU A 118 -7.73 1.38 -9.99
N LYS A 119 -8.45 1.23 -11.10
CA LYS A 119 -9.63 2.05 -11.42
C LYS A 119 -10.69 1.93 -10.33
N LYS A 120 -10.94 0.71 -9.82
CA LYS A 120 -11.86 0.47 -8.71
C LYS A 120 -11.43 1.20 -7.45
N GLU A 121 -10.17 1.10 -7.04
CA GLU A 121 -9.68 1.78 -5.83
C GLU A 121 -9.66 3.30 -6.01
N LEU A 122 -9.19 3.82 -7.14
CA LEU A 122 -9.26 5.25 -7.45
C LEU A 122 -10.70 5.78 -7.37
N GLY A 123 -11.70 5.00 -7.80
CA GLY A 123 -13.12 5.34 -7.68
C GLY A 123 -13.59 5.61 -6.24
N LYS A 124 -12.89 5.09 -5.23
CA LYS A 124 -13.20 5.28 -3.81
C LYS A 124 -12.59 6.57 -3.22
N MET A 125 -11.69 7.25 -3.93
CA MET A 125 -11.09 8.50 -3.47
C MET A 125 -12.14 9.61 -3.38
N SER A 126 -12.32 10.16 -2.18
CA SER A 126 -13.22 11.29 -1.91
C SER A 126 -12.64 12.62 -2.40
N ASN A 127 -11.33 12.82 -2.23
CA ASN A 127 -10.64 14.01 -2.70
C ASN A 127 -10.42 13.95 -4.22
N LYS A 128 -11.16 14.79 -4.96
CA LYS A 128 -11.12 14.82 -6.43
C LYS A 128 -9.80 15.30 -7.02
N ALA A 129 -9.09 16.20 -6.33
CA ALA A 129 -7.78 16.66 -6.79
C ALA A 129 -6.75 15.53 -6.73
N LEU A 130 -6.66 14.83 -5.60
CA LEU A 130 -5.80 13.65 -5.43
C LEU A 130 -6.18 12.52 -6.38
N GLN A 131 -7.49 12.29 -6.59
CA GLN A 131 -7.97 11.29 -7.55
C GLN A 131 -7.51 11.60 -8.98
N GLN A 132 -7.65 12.84 -9.44
CA GLN A 132 -7.23 13.26 -10.78
C GLN A 132 -5.71 13.14 -10.96
N GLU A 133 -4.94 13.51 -9.95
CA GLU A 133 -3.49 13.38 -9.97
C GLU A 133 -3.05 11.91 -10.06
N ALA A 134 -3.62 11.03 -9.24
CA ALA A 134 -3.34 9.60 -9.28
C ALA A 134 -3.72 8.99 -10.64
N LYS A 135 -4.89 9.36 -11.19
CA LYS A 135 -5.30 8.98 -12.56
C LYS A 135 -4.26 9.40 -13.59
N ARG A 136 -3.80 10.66 -13.56
CA ARG A 136 -2.81 11.21 -14.50
C ARG A 136 -1.48 10.46 -14.48
N MET A 137 -1.02 10.04 -13.30
CA MET A 137 0.28 9.38 -13.16
C MET A 137 0.24 7.87 -13.44
N LEU A 138 -0.86 7.21 -13.11
CA LEU A 138 -0.93 5.75 -13.13
C LEU A 138 -1.64 5.17 -14.34
N LEU A 139 -2.59 5.90 -14.95
CA LEU A 139 -3.37 5.38 -16.06
C LEU A 139 -2.72 5.77 -17.41
N PRO A 140 -2.72 4.87 -18.41
CA PRO A 140 -2.32 5.21 -19.76
C PRO A 140 -3.15 6.38 -20.31
N SER A 141 -2.54 7.28 -21.08
CA SER A 141 -3.22 8.48 -21.62
C SER A 141 -4.50 8.15 -22.40
N ALA A 142 -4.52 7.01 -23.10
CA ALA A 142 -5.69 6.51 -23.84
C ALA A 142 -6.89 6.12 -22.96
N SER A 143 -6.68 5.92 -21.66
CA SER A 143 -7.73 5.52 -20.72
C SER A 143 -8.32 6.68 -19.90
N LEU A 144 -7.83 7.90 -20.12
CA LEU A 144 -8.34 9.12 -19.48
C LEU A 144 -9.47 9.79 -20.28
N SER A 145 -9.71 9.38 -21.53
CA SER A 145 -10.69 9.99 -22.44
C SER A 145 -12.08 9.34 -22.41
N SER A 146 -12.29 8.25 -21.67
CA SER A 146 -13.57 7.52 -21.63
C SER A 146 -14.56 8.01 -20.56
N ASP A 147 -14.16 8.98 -19.73
CA ASP A 147 -14.95 9.46 -18.59
C ASP A 147 -15.59 10.85 -18.84
N PHE A 148 -15.57 11.35 -20.09
CA PHE A 148 -16.18 12.62 -20.52
C PHE A 148 -17.33 12.41 -21.50
#